data_AF-A0A451AAD4-F1
#
_entry.id   AF-A0A451AAD4-F1
#
_cell.length_a   1.000
_cell.length_b   1.000
_cell.length_c   1.000
_cell.angle_alpha   90.00
_cell.angle_beta   90.00
_cell.angle_gamma   90.00
#
_symmetry.space_group_name_H-M   'P 1'
#
loop_
_entity.id
_entity.type
_entity.pdbx_description
1 polymer ?
#
loop_
_entity_poly.entity_id
_entity_poly.type
_entity_poly.pdbx_seq_one_letter_code
_entity_poly.pdbx_strand_id
1 'polypeptide(L)'
;LPERSGLGNKKFVNNREHHRTTLLTNTARYEFFMNYLNPYVNYHRPCFFPEVRTDSKGKQRKRYPYEKMMTPYEKLKSLPNAESYLKPGLSFRDIDAIACSITDNQAAEQMNNAKLKLFTTINERVNRAA
;
A
#
# COMPACT_ATOMS: atom_id res chain seq x y z
N LEU A 1 -30.87 16.46 50.05
CA LEU A 1 -29.75 16.83 49.15
C LEU A 1 -28.93 15.56 48.89
N PRO A 2 -28.57 15.29 47.63
CA PRO A 2 -29.09 14.11 46.95
C PRO A 2 -28.05 13.02 46.69
N GLU A 3 -28.60 11.86 46.36
CA GLU A 3 -27.97 10.69 45.76
C GLU A 3 -26.89 11.05 44.74
N ARG A 4 -25.69 10.46 44.88
CA ARG A 4 -24.72 10.38 43.80
C ARG A 4 -25.05 9.16 42.94
N SER A 5 -26.06 9.31 42.09
CA SER A 5 -26.19 8.51 40.86
C SER A 5 -25.05 8.90 39.91
N GLY A 6 -24.19 7.96 39.55
CA GLY A 6 -23.04 8.31 38.71
C GLY A 6 -21.95 7.26 38.59
N LEU A 7 -22.31 5.99 38.44
CA LEU A 7 -21.39 5.01 37.86
C LEU A 7 -22.04 4.49 36.59
N GLY A 8 -21.86 5.28 35.53
CA GLY A 8 -22.23 4.88 34.19
C GLY A 8 -21.66 3.51 33.88
N ASN A 9 -22.51 2.63 33.39
CA ASN A 9 -22.16 1.33 32.86
C ASN A 9 -21.04 1.50 31.81
N LYS A 10 -19.78 1.34 32.22
CA LYS A 10 -18.71 1.05 31.27
C LYS A 10 -19.08 -0.31 30.69
N LYS A 11 -19.62 -0.31 29.47
CA LYS A 11 -19.81 -1.53 28.68
C LYS A 11 -18.46 -2.25 28.71
N PHE A 12 -18.35 -3.34 29.48
CA PHE A 12 -17.23 -4.25 29.40
C PHE A 12 -17.30 -4.88 28.01
N VAL A 13 -16.66 -4.23 27.03
CA VAL A 13 -16.47 -4.83 25.71
C VAL A 13 -15.61 -6.07 25.94
N ASN A 14 -16.17 -7.23 25.67
CA ASN A 14 -15.52 -8.52 25.92
C ASN A 14 -14.17 -8.55 25.20
N ASN A 15 -13.08 -8.69 25.96
CA ASN A 15 -11.71 -8.66 25.43
C ASN A 15 -11.53 -9.68 24.28
N ARG A 16 -12.24 -10.82 24.34
CA ARG A 16 -12.22 -11.86 23.30
C ARG A 16 -12.82 -11.40 21.97
N GLU A 17 -13.88 -10.59 21.99
CA GLU A 17 -14.49 -10.03 20.78
C GLU A 17 -13.66 -8.89 20.18
N HIS A 18 -13.04 -8.08 21.03
CA HIS A 18 -12.12 -7.03 20.60
C HIS A 18 -10.88 -7.61 19.89
N HIS A 19 -10.27 -8.67 20.46
CA HIS A 19 -9.16 -9.38 19.82
C HIS A 19 -9.58 -10.03 18.50
N ARG A 20 -10.74 -10.68 18.43
CA ARG A 20 -11.23 -11.32 17.19
C ARG A 20 -11.51 -10.29 16.09
N THR A 21 -12.10 -9.15 16.43
CA THR A 21 -12.36 -8.06 15.49
C THR A 21 -11.05 -7.46 14.96
N THR A 22 -10.06 -7.28 15.82
CA THR A 22 -8.72 -6.76 15.46
C THR A 22 -7.96 -7.71 14.54
N LEU A 23 -8.06 -9.03 14.75
CA LEU A 23 -7.42 -10.02 13.88
C LEU A 23 -8.07 -10.04 12.48
N LEU A 24 -9.40 -9.94 12.40
CA LEU A 24 -10.13 -9.92 11.13
C LEU A 24 -9.88 -8.65 10.31
N THR A 25 -9.70 -7.49 10.95
CA THR A 25 -9.34 -6.26 10.23
C THR A 25 -7.90 -6.28 9.75
N ASN A 26 -6.98 -6.84 10.55
CA ASN A 26 -5.59 -7.02 10.14
C ASN A 26 -5.45 -7.98 8.95
N THR A 27 -6.26 -9.02 8.89
CA THR A 27 -6.28 -9.98 7.77
C THR A 27 -6.79 -9.33 6.49
N ALA A 28 -7.96 -8.67 6.54
CA ALA A 28 -8.51 -7.97 5.37
C ALA A 28 -7.58 -6.85 4.85
N ARG A 29 -6.89 -6.18 5.77
CA ARG A 29 -5.84 -5.21 5.43
C ARG A 29 -4.68 -5.90 4.72
N TYR A 30 -4.14 -6.97 5.28
CA TYR A 30 -3.03 -7.72 4.68
C TYR A 30 -3.37 -8.21 3.26
N GLU A 31 -4.56 -8.77 3.05
CA GLU A 31 -5.05 -9.18 1.74
C GLU A 31 -5.12 -8.01 0.76
N PHE A 32 -5.62 -6.84 1.20
CA PHE A 32 -5.62 -5.64 0.39
C PHE A 32 -4.21 -5.23 -0.06
N PHE A 33 -3.25 -5.21 0.88
CA PHE A 33 -1.87 -4.86 0.57
C PHE A 33 -1.22 -5.84 -0.40
N MET A 34 -1.33 -7.14 -0.14
CA MET A 34 -0.64 -8.16 -0.92
C MET A 34 -1.23 -8.34 -2.31
N ASN A 35 -2.55 -8.31 -2.45
CA ASN A 35 -3.21 -8.66 -3.70
C ASN A 35 -3.52 -7.45 -4.59
N TYR A 36 -3.58 -6.23 -4.02
CA TYR A 36 -4.03 -5.06 -4.77
C TYR A 36 -3.03 -3.89 -4.68
N LEU A 37 -2.71 -3.41 -3.47
CA LEU A 37 -1.91 -2.19 -3.35
C LEU A 37 -0.46 -2.39 -3.82
N ASN A 38 0.22 -3.43 -3.33
CA ASN A 38 1.63 -3.65 -3.63
C ASN A 38 1.84 -3.96 -5.12
N PRO A 39 1.05 -4.85 -5.77
CA PRO A 39 1.17 -5.06 -7.21
C PRO A 39 0.95 -3.77 -8.01
N TYR A 40 -0.10 -3.00 -7.68
CA TYR A 40 -0.37 -1.73 -8.36
C TYR A 40 0.79 -0.74 -8.21
N VAL A 41 1.26 -0.50 -6.99
CA VAL A 41 2.34 0.46 -6.73
C VAL A 41 3.63 0.04 -7.41
N ASN A 42 3.97 -1.25 -7.38
CA ASN A 42 5.27 -1.73 -7.87
C ASN A 42 5.33 -1.84 -9.39
N TYR A 43 4.23 -2.24 -10.05
CA TYR A 43 4.23 -2.61 -11.46
C TYR A 43 3.50 -1.65 -12.38
N HIS A 44 2.59 -0.83 -11.86
CA HIS A 44 1.68 -0.03 -12.69
C HIS A 44 1.67 1.46 -12.35
N ARG A 45 2.18 1.85 -11.17
CA ARG A 45 2.16 3.25 -10.74
C ARG A 45 3.38 4.00 -11.27
N PRO A 46 3.21 4.97 -12.18
CA PRO A 46 4.31 5.82 -12.61
C PRO A 46 4.85 6.65 -11.44
N CYS A 47 6.16 6.66 -11.27
CA CYS A 47 6.87 7.35 -10.20
C CYS A 47 7.97 8.25 -10.78
N PHE A 48 8.12 9.44 -10.19
CA PHE A 48 9.19 10.37 -10.57
C PHE A 48 10.50 10.00 -9.90
N PHE A 49 11.55 9.79 -10.70
CA PHE A 49 12.89 9.58 -10.18
C PHE A 49 13.76 10.84 -10.39
N PRO A 50 14.54 11.24 -9.36
CA PRO A 50 15.30 12.49 -9.42
C PRO A 50 16.55 12.36 -10.29
N GLU A 51 16.88 13.45 -10.97
CA GLU A 51 18.23 13.74 -11.47
C GLU A 51 18.89 14.77 -10.57
N VAL A 52 20.17 14.55 -10.25
CA VAL A 52 20.97 15.52 -9.51
C VAL A 52 21.64 16.45 -10.51
N ARG A 53 21.44 17.76 -10.35
CA ARG A 53 22.17 18.81 -11.06
C ARG A 53 22.97 19.62 -10.06
N THR A 54 24.24 19.83 -10.36
CA THR A 54 25.12 20.69 -9.58
C THR A 54 25.13 22.07 -10.23
N ASP A 55 24.84 23.12 -9.47
CA ASP A 55 24.91 24.49 -9.98
C ASP A 55 26.36 25.00 -10.03
N SER A 56 26.56 26.17 -10.64
CA SER A 56 27.89 26.79 -10.78
C SER A 56 28.57 27.12 -9.44
N LYS A 57 27.83 27.04 -8.33
CA LYS A 57 28.35 27.25 -6.96
C LYS A 57 28.60 25.92 -6.23
N GLY A 58 28.50 24.79 -6.92
CA GLY A 58 28.71 23.45 -6.35
C GLY A 58 27.51 22.90 -5.58
N LYS A 59 26.36 23.59 -5.53
CA LYS A 59 25.19 23.12 -4.79
C LYS A 59 24.40 22.12 -5.65
N GLN A 60 24.16 20.94 -5.10
CA GLN A 60 23.31 19.92 -5.71
C GLN A 60 21.82 20.25 -5.55
N ARG A 61 21.06 20.10 -6.63
CA ARG A 61 19.60 20.24 -6.67
C ARG A 61 18.99 19.04 -7.38
N LYS A 62 17.86 18.56 -6.88
CA LYS A 62 17.10 17.47 -7.52
C LYS A 62 16.09 18.06 -8.51
N ARG A 63 16.07 17.54 -9.73
CA ARG A 63 15.01 17.76 -10.73
C ARG A 63 14.26 16.46 -10.92
N TYR A 64 12.96 16.53 -11.21
CA TYR A 64 12.12 15.36 -11.49
C TYR A 64 11.55 15.45 -12.92
N PRO A 65 12.35 15.10 -13.94
CA PRO A 65 11.90 15.12 -15.33
C PRO A 65 10.82 14.08 -15.59
N TYR A 66 9.90 14.39 -16.50
CA TYR A 66 8.88 13.44 -16.94
C TYR A 66 9.50 12.26 -17.69
N GLU A 67 10.61 12.50 -18.41
CA GLU A 67 11.35 11.47 -19.16
C GLU A 67 12.03 10.45 -18.24
N LYS A 68 12.10 10.71 -16.94
CA LYS A 68 12.60 9.78 -15.91
C LYS A 68 11.48 9.12 -15.10
N MET A 69 10.23 9.30 -15.52
CA MET A 69 9.11 8.63 -14.91
C MET A 69 9.15 7.14 -15.29
N MET A 70 9.09 6.28 -14.29
CA MET A 70 9.12 4.82 -14.42
C MET A 70 8.28 4.22 -13.31
N THR A 71 7.83 2.97 -13.47
CA THR A 71 7.34 2.18 -12.34
C THR A 71 8.50 1.80 -11.41
N PRO A 72 8.26 1.53 -10.12
CA PRO A 72 9.32 1.03 -9.24
C PRO A 72 10.03 -0.22 -9.77
N TYR A 73 9.30 -1.11 -10.43
CA TYR A 73 9.86 -2.31 -11.05
C TYR A 73 10.78 -1.98 -12.24
N GLU A 74 10.35 -1.11 -13.15
CA GLU A 74 11.21 -0.63 -14.25
C GLU A 74 12.47 0.06 -13.72
N LYS A 75 12.32 0.83 -12.64
CA LYS A 75 13.47 1.45 -11.98
C LYS A 75 14.44 0.41 -11.45
N LEU A 76 13.95 -0.65 -10.79
CA LEU A 76 14.78 -1.75 -10.32
C LEU A 76 15.56 -2.38 -11.50
N LYS A 77 14.88 -2.67 -12.61
CA LYS A 77 15.54 -3.21 -13.83
C LYS A 77 16.61 -2.27 -14.40
N SER A 78 16.46 -0.96 -14.24
CA SER A 78 17.44 0.03 -14.72
C SER A 78 18.75 0.08 -13.92
N LEU A 79 18.83 -0.59 -12.76
CA LEU A 79 20.01 -0.53 -11.90
C LEU A 79 21.15 -1.42 -12.42
N PRO A 80 22.43 -1.03 -12.24
CA PRO A 80 23.55 -1.92 -12.45
C PRO A 80 23.42 -3.17 -11.57
N ASN A 81 23.69 -4.35 -12.14
CA ASN A 81 23.59 -5.65 -11.44
C ASN A 81 22.22 -5.92 -10.80
N ALA A 82 21.13 -5.44 -11.41
CA ALA A 82 19.79 -5.51 -10.85
C ALA A 82 19.35 -6.92 -10.42
N GLU A 83 19.79 -7.95 -11.14
CA GLU A 83 19.48 -9.37 -10.84
C GLU A 83 19.95 -9.80 -9.46
N SER A 84 21.04 -9.22 -8.95
CA SER A 84 21.59 -9.54 -7.62
C SER A 84 20.70 -9.08 -6.46
N TYR A 85 19.74 -8.19 -6.72
CA TYR A 85 18.76 -7.75 -5.72
C TYR A 85 17.50 -8.61 -5.68
N LEU A 86 17.36 -9.58 -6.60
CA LEU A 86 16.24 -10.51 -6.60
C LEU A 86 16.42 -11.59 -5.54
N LYS A 87 15.28 -12.12 -5.06
CA LYS A 87 15.29 -13.28 -4.17
C LYS A 87 15.87 -14.49 -4.92
N PRO A 88 16.59 -15.40 -4.25
CA PRO A 88 17.05 -16.65 -4.87
C PRO A 88 15.90 -17.40 -5.54
N GLY A 89 16.11 -17.83 -6.78
CA GLY A 89 15.11 -18.55 -7.57
C GLY A 89 14.04 -17.69 -8.27
N LEU A 90 14.10 -16.36 -8.14
CA LEU A 90 13.22 -15.44 -8.86
C LEU A 90 13.99 -14.73 -9.98
N SER A 91 13.49 -14.79 -11.20
CA SER A 91 14.06 -14.10 -12.35
C SER A 91 13.25 -12.86 -12.75
N PHE A 92 13.86 -11.93 -13.50
CA PHE A 92 13.10 -10.83 -14.07
C PHE A 92 11.99 -11.28 -15.01
N ARG A 93 12.19 -12.40 -15.73
CA ARG A 93 11.16 -13.00 -16.59
C ARG A 93 9.90 -13.37 -15.82
N ASP A 94 10.05 -13.94 -14.62
CA ASP A 94 8.89 -14.33 -13.79
C ASP A 94 8.13 -13.09 -13.30
N ILE A 95 8.86 -12.01 -12.98
CA ILE A 95 8.26 -10.74 -12.55
C ILE A 95 7.64 -9.99 -13.74
N ASP A 96 8.26 -10.03 -14.92
CA ASP A 96 7.73 -9.44 -16.16
C ASP A 96 6.36 -10.07 -16.50
N ALA A 97 6.22 -11.39 -16.34
CA ALA A 97 4.94 -12.07 -16.54
C ALA A 97 3.82 -11.53 -15.62
N ILE A 98 4.16 -11.16 -14.38
CA ILE A 98 3.22 -10.55 -13.43
C ILE A 98 2.91 -9.11 -13.84
N ALA A 99 3.95 -8.31 -14.09
CA ALA A 99 3.83 -6.89 -14.45
C ALA A 99 3.04 -6.67 -15.75
N CYS A 100 3.18 -7.58 -16.73
CA CYS A 100 2.49 -7.50 -18.01
C CYS A 100 1.13 -8.23 -18.04
N SER A 101 0.70 -8.84 -16.93
CA SER A 101 -0.54 -9.63 -16.87
C SER A 101 -1.81 -8.80 -17.06
N ILE A 102 -1.77 -7.52 -16.69
CA ILE A 102 -2.88 -6.57 -16.78
C ILE A 102 -2.36 -5.19 -17.20
N THR A 103 -3.23 -4.35 -17.73
CA THR A 103 -2.89 -2.96 -18.06
C THR A 103 -2.88 -2.06 -16.83
N ASP A 104 -2.16 -0.93 -16.90
CA ASP A 104 -2.08 0.04 -15.79
C ASP A 104 -3.46 0.56 -15.35
N ASN A 105 -4.35 0.80 -16.31
CA ASN A 105 -5.72 1.26 -16.03
C ASN A 105 -6.54 0.18 -15.32
N GLN A 106 -6.41 -1.09 -15.72
CA GLN A 106 -7.07 -2.21 -15.03
C GLN A 106 -6.53 -2.38 -13.61
N ALA A 107 -5.21 -2.26 -13.42
CA ALA A 107 -4.61 -2.33 -12.09
C ALA A 107 -5.09 -1.20 -11.18
N ALA A 108 -5.20 0.02 -11.70
CA ALA A 108 -5.74 1.17 -10.98
C ALA A 108 -7.21 0.96 -10.59
N GLU A 109 -8.03 0.46 -11.51
CA GLU A 109 -9.43 0.14 -11.25
C GLU A 109 -9.58 -0.94 -10.16
N GLN A 110 -8.88 -2.07 -10.30
CA GLN A 110 -8.91 -3.15 -9.32
C GLN A 110 -8.47 -2.67 -7.93
N MET A 111 -7.41 -1.87 -7.85
CA MET A 111 -6.92 -1.31 -6.59
C MET A 111 -7.95 -0.38 -5.95
N ASN A 112 -8.56 0.53 -6.72
CA ASN A 112 -9.57 1.46 -6.22
C ASN A 112 -10.84 0.73 -5.73
N ASN A 113 -11.29 -0.28 -6.46
CA ASN A 113 -12.45 -1.10 -6.08
C ASN A 113 -12.18 -1.88 -4.79
N ALA A 114 -11.01 -2.51 -4.67
CA ALA A 114 -10.62 -3.22 -3.46
C ALA A 114 -10.47 -2.28 -2.26
N LYS A 115 -9.93 -1.07 -2.49
CA LYS A 115 -9.81 -0.02 -1.48
C LYS A 115 -11.19 0.41 -0.96
N LEU A 116 -12.13 0.68 -1.86
CA LEU A 116 -13.51 1.03 -1.49
C LEU A 116 -14.14 -0.06 -0.63
N LYS A 117 -14.04 -1.33 -1.07
CA LYS A 117 -14.55 -2.49 -0.32
C LYS A 117 -13.95 -2.60 1.08
N LEU A 118 -12.64 -2.39 1.21
CA LEU A 118 -11.95 -2.41 2.50
C LEU A 118 -12.51 -1.32 3.44
N PHE A 119 -12.60 -0.08 2.96
CA PHE A 119 -13.10 1.03 3.78
C PHE A 119 -14.57 0.90 4.15
N THR A 120 -15.42 0.44 3.24
CA THR A 120 -16.82 0.13 3.56
C THR A 120 -16.91 -0.91 4.67
N THR A 121 -16.14 -2.00 4.56
CA THR A 121 -16.11 -3.07 5.57
C THR A 121 -15.65 -2.55 6.93
N ILE A 122 -14.61 -1.70 6.96
CA ILE A 122 -14.11 -1.09 8.19
C ILE A 122 -15.17 -0.17 8.80
N ASN A 123 -15.78 0.71 8.00
CA ASN A 123 -16.78 1.68 8.46
C ASN A 123 -18.03 0.99 9.03
N GLU A 124 -18.56 -0.01 8.33
CA GLU A 124 -19.70 -0.79 8.83
C GLU A 124 -19.38 -1.49 10.17
N ARG A 125 -18.16 -2.01 10.35
CA ARG A 125 -17.76 -2.62 11.62
C ARG A 125 -17.68 -1.60 12.74
N VAL A 126 -17.15 -0.40 12.47
CA VAL A 126 -17.13 0.70 13.44
C VAL A 126 -18.55 1.08 13.85
N ASN A 127 -19.45 1.24 12.87
CA ASN A 127 -20.85 1.58 13.15
C ASN A 127 -21.60 0.48 13.92
N ARG A 128 -21.28 -0.80 13.70
CA ARG A 128 -21.85 -1.92 14.48
C ARG A 128 -21.32 -2.01 15.92
N ALA A 129 -20.17 -1.40 16.22
CA ALA A 129 -19.53 -1.43 17.52
C ALA A 129 -19.84 -0.20 18.40
N ALA A 130 -20.44 0.85 17.81
CA ALA A 130 -20.91 2.07 18.49
C ALA A 130 -22.30 1.84 19.11
#